data_AF-B1M1M9-F1
#
_entry.id   AF-B1M1M9-F1
#
_cell.length_a   1.000
_cell.length_b   1.000
_cell.length_c   1.000
_cell.angle_alpha   90.00
_cell.angle_beta   90.00
_cell.angle_gamma   90.00
#
_symmetry.space_group_name_H-M   'P 1'
#
loop_
_entity.id
_entity.type
_entity.pdbx_description
1 polymer ?
#
loop_
_entity_poly.entity_id
_entity_poly.type
_entity_poly.pdbx_seq_one_letter_code
_entity_poly.pdbx_strand_id
1 'polypeptide(L)' 'MSDGHHPVRWQEADPIMEAVDALLAAKVPVVPIGEELERWQIGDLIFSDADLWRLAASRGLVEDAERSL' A
#
# COMPACT_ATOMS: atom_id res chain seq x y z
N MET A 1 29.62 -15.12 -21.97
CA MET A 1 29.22 -13.71 -21.82
C MET A 1 27.70 -13.75 -21.71
N SER A 2 27.18 -13.86 -20.49
CA SER A 2 25.74 -13.88 -20.28
C SER A 2 25.30 -12.42 -20.22
N ASP A 3 24.55 -11.99 -21.23
CA ASP A 3 23.85 -10.71 -21.18
C ASP A 3 22.95 -10.74 -19.95
N GLY A 4 23.34 -9.98 -18.92
CA GLY A 4 22.64 -9.88 -17.63
C GLY A 4 21.36 -9.08 -17.77
N HIS A 5 20.50 -9.49 -18.70
CA HIS A 5 19.14 -8.99 -18.82
C HIS A 5 18.32 -9.62 -17.69
N HIS A 6 18.50 -9.11 -16.47
CA HIS A 6 17.45 -9.22 -15.46
C HIS A 6 16.18 -8.68 -16.13
N PRO A 7 15.12 -9.48 -16.33
CA PRO A 7 13.85 -8.92 -16.69
C PRO A 7 13.52 -7.98 -15.54
N VAL A 8 13.38 -6.69 -15.83
CA VAL A 8 12.77 -5.76 -14.89
C VAL A 8 11.47 -6.45 -14.48
N ARG A 9 11.36 -6.87 -13.21
CA ARG A 9 10.09 -7.29 -12.62
C ARG A 9 9.23 -6.04 -12.59
N TRP A 10 8.66 -5.69 -13.73
CA TRP A 10 7.66 -4.66 -13.81
C TRP A 10 6.44 -5.19 -13.06
N GLN A 11 6.12 -4.53 -11.95
CA GLN A 11 4.81 -4.54 -11.30
C GLN A 11 4.50 -5.72 -10.37
N GLU A 12 5.38 -6.02 -9.42
CA GLU A 12 4.82 -6.29 -8.08
C GLU A 12 4.26 -4.92 -7.64
N ALA A 13 2.95 -4.72 -7.81
CA ALA A 13 2.29 -3.51 -7.34
C ALA A 13 2.69 -3.33 -5.88
N ASP A 14 3.20 -2.15 -5.54
CA ASP A 14 3.59 -1.88 -4.16
C ASP A 14 2.35 -2.13 -3.29
N PRO A 15 2.38 -3.11 -2.36
CA PRO A 15 1.19 -3.51 -1.62
C PRO A 15 0.61 -2.36 -0.79
N ILE A 16 1.43 -1.34 -0.49
CA ILE A 16 0.97 -0.12 0.16
C ILE A 16 0.18 0.74 -0.81
N MET A 17 0.62 0.87 -2.06
CA MET A 17 -0.12 1.60 -3.09
C MET A 17 -1.45 0.91 -3.41
N GLU A 18 -1.52 -0.41 -3.39
CA GLU A 18 -2.78 -1.15 -3.49
C GLU A 18 -3.75 -0.80 -2.34
N ALA A 19 -3.23 -0.74 -1.10
CA ALA A 19 -4.02 -0.32 0.04
C ALA A 19 -4.50 1.14 -0.06
N VAL A 20 -3.64 2.05 -0.56
CA VAL A 20 -3.99 3.45 -0.83
C VAL A 20 -5.13 3.52 -1.85
N ASP A 21 -5.00 2.84 -2.99
CA ASP A 21 -6.01 2.84 -4.05
C ASP A 21 -7.34 2.28 -3.55
N ALA A 22 -7.30 1.20 -2.77
CA ALA A 22 -8.51 0.59 -2.22
C ALA A 22 -9.21 1.51 -1.19
N LEU A 23 -8.44 2.23 -0.36
CA LEU A 23 -8.97 3.24 0.56
C LEU A 23 -9.58 4.42 -0.19
N LEU A 24 -8.92 4.92 -1.24
CA LEU A 24 -9.43 6.00 -2.09
C LEU A 24 -10.73 5.58 -2.80
N ALA A 25 -10.78 4.34 -3.33
CA ALA A 25 -11.99 3.77 -3.93
C ALA A 25 -13.14 3.65 -2.90
N ALA A 26 -12.82 3.38 -1.64
CA ALA A 26 -13.75 3.39 -0.51
C ALA A 26 -14.12 4.81 -0.02
N LYS A 27 -13.73 5.86 -0.76
CA LYS A 27 -13.94 7.29 -0.43
C LYS A 27 -13.28 7.72 0.88
N VAL A 28 -12.19 7.07 1.26
CA VAL A 28 -11.33 7.48 2.36
C VAL A 28 -10.23 8.36 1.78
N PRO A 29 -10.20 9.67 2.08
CA PRO A 29 -9.15 10.54 1.57
C PRO A 29 -7.83 10.20 2.25
N VAL A 30 -6.88 9.69 1.47
CA VAL A 30 -5.50 9.41 1.89
C VAL A 30 -4.58 10.42 1.21
N VAL A 31 -3.75 11.10 2.01
CA VAL A 31 -2.80 12.11 1.51
C VAL A 31 -1.38 11.68 1.91
N PRO A 32 -0.43 11.54 0.97
CA PRO A 32 0.96 11.29 1.32
C PRO A 32 1.54 12.50 2.03
N ILE A 33 2.31 12.27 3.10
CA ILE A 33 3.00 13.31 3.86
C ILE A 33 4.48 12.97 4.05
N GLY A 34 5.33 13.98 3.87
CA GLY A 34 6.79 13.81 3.89
C GLY A 34 7.37 13.52 2.50
N GLU A 35 8.71 13.47 2.44
CA GLU A 35 9.43 13.41 1.15
C GLU A 35 9.59 11.99 0.60
N GLU A 36 9.46 10.95 1.44
CA GLU A 36 9.71 9.55 1.05
C GLU A 36 8.45 8.66 1.00
N LEU A 37 7.23 9.23 1.02
CA LEU A 37 5.97 8.47 0.97
C LEU A 37 5.75 7.44 2.11
N GLU A 38 6.55 7.47 3.17
CA GLU A 38 6.46 6.52 4.30
C GLU A 38 5.31 6.81 5.28
N ARG A 39 4.63 7.95 5.09
CA ARG A 39 3.56 8.42 5.98
C ARG A 39 2.36 8.91 5.21
N TRP A 40 1.19 8.59 5.74
CA TRP A 40 -0.09 8.85 5.11
C TRP A 40 -1.03 9.53 6.09
N GLN A 41 -1.67 10.61 5.66
CA GLN A 41 -2.64 11.33 6.45
C GLN A 41 -4.06 10.97 6.01
N ILE A 42 -4.91 10.60 6.97
CA ILE A 42 -6.34 10.38 6.79
C ILE A 42 -7.07 11.23 7.83
N GLY A 43 -7.72 12.30 7.38
CA GLY A 43 -8.25 13.31 8.29
C GLY A 43 -7.14 13.94 9.11
N ASP A 44 -7.24 13.87 10.44
CA ASP A 44 -6.25 14.42 11.38
C ASP A 44 -5.23 13.37 11.88
N LEU A 45 -5.34 12.12 11.41
CA LEU A 45 -4.50 11.00 11.84
C LEU A 45 -3.41 10.71 10.82
N ILE A 46 -2.23 10.37 11.32
CA ILE A 46 -1.07 9.96 10.54
C ILE A 46 -0.85 8.46 10.71
N PHE A 47 -0.68 7.77 9.59
CA PHE A 47 -0.46 6.34 9.48
C PHE A 47 0.92 6.09 8.87
N SER A 48 1.62 5.08 9.39
CA SER A 48 2.72 4.45 8.67
C SER A 48 2.18 3.53 7.57
N ASP A 49 3.03 3.08 6.65
CA ASP A 49 2.68 2.06 5.64
C ASP A 49 2.01 0.83 6.25
N ALA A 50 2.58 0.30 7.34
CA ALA A 50 2.05 -0.88 8.02
C ALA A 50 0.66 -0.62 8.64
N ASP A 51 0.45 0.57 9.21
CA ASP A 51 -0.85 0.94 9.79
C ASP A 51 -1.90 1.18 8.71
N LEU A 52 -1.50 1.77 7.57
CA LEU A 52 -2.35 1.99 6.42
C LEU A 52 -2.82 0.66 5.82
N TRP A 53 -1.88 -0.27 5.63
CA TRP A 53 -2.19 -1.61 5.12
C TRP A 53 -3.15 -2.34 6.07
N ARG A 54 -2.88 -2.32 7.38
CA ARG A 54 -3.78 -2.92 8.39
C ARG A 54 -5.16 -2.26 8.37
N LEU A 55 -5.25 -0.95 8.15
CA LEU A 55 -6.53 -0.26 8.03
C LEU A 55 -7.31 -0.78 6.82
N ALA A 56 -6.67 -0.90 5.65
CA ALA A 56 -7.30 -1.46 4.46
C ALA A 56 -7.74 -2.92 4.68
N ALA A 57 -6.87 -3.76 5.26
CA ALA A 57 -7.17 -5.17 5.55
C ALA A 57 -8.34 -5.31 6.55
N SER A 58 -8.36 -4.51 7.61
CA SER A 58 -9.45 -4.49 8.61
C SER A 58 -10.81 -4.10 8.02
N ARG A 59 -10.81 -3.40 6.88
CA ARG A 59 -12.01 -3.02 6.12
C ARG A 59 -12.35 -4.03 5.02
N GLY A 60 -11.56 -5.09 4.87
CA GLY A 60 -11.70 -6.09 3.81
C GLY A 60 -11.40 -5.54 2.41
N LEU A 61 -10.60 -4.48 2.31
CA LEU A 61 -10.29 -3.78 1.05
C LEU A 61 -9.07 -4.37 0.33
N VAL A 62 -8.17 -5.01 1.07
CA VAL A 62 -7.04 -5.78 0.55
C VAL A 62 -7.07 -7.18 1.16
N GLU A 63 -6.49 -8.16 0.47
CA GLU A 63 -6.39 -9.51 1.02
C GLU A 63 -5.48 -9.51 2.24
N ASP A 64 -6.05 -9.92 3.37
CA ASP A 64 -5.28 -10.16 4.58
C ASP A 64 -4.44 -11.42 4.34
N ALA A 65 -3.16 -11.23 4.03
CA ALA A 65 -2.22 -12.31 3.77
C ALA A 65 -2.07 -13.28 4.97
N GLU A 66 -2.56 -12.93 6.16
CA GLU A 66 -2.60 -13.82 7.33
C GLU A 66 -3.81 -14.77 7.35
N ARG A 67 -4.67 -14.78 6.31
CA ARG A 67 -5.83 -15.70 6.24
C ARG A 67 -5.62 -16.93 5.35
N SER A 68 -4.43 -17.51 5.41
CA SER A 68 -4.15 -18.85 4.89
C SER A 68 -3.67 -19.77 6.02
N LEU A 69 -4.60 -20.26 6.85
CA LEU A 69 -4.40 -21.35 7.81
C LEU A 69 -5.40 -22.47 7.53
#